data_AF-M0MVJ6-F1
#
_entry.id   AF-M0MVJ6-F1
#
_cell.length_a   1.000
_cell.length_b   1.000
_cell.length_c   1.000
_cell.angle_alpha   90.00
_cell.angle_beta   90.00
_cell.angle_gamma   90.00
#
_symmetry.space_group_name_H-M   'P 1'
#
loop_
_entity.id
_entity.type
_entity.pdbx_description
1 polymer ?
#
loop_
_entity_poly.entity_id
_entity_poly.type
_entity_poly.pdbx_seq_one_letter_code
_entity_poly.pdbx_strand_id
1 'polypeptide(L)'
;MTSISRIATQRFSRKSSVSTIGGLPEPVLHPLKMYQKMLDAPSASWPVFPSFHHPTLSQRVTDKLDRRGYTDTEIKEMRTDRSLIEVCVEYDIEPPSITTDAGRHVLKRLCEEAGIELDDGEEYLMPHGARRGAGEVLVRTSGHAAAARALDNSEEVVREHYSHIEAGELADQMTSAFEEADQQNNSTRRWNSGV
;
A
#
# COMPACT_ATOMS: atom_id res chain seq x y z
N MET A 1 2.30 -17.64 46.01
CA MET A 1 1.44 -18.65 45.35
C MET A 1 -0.01 -18.24 45.51
N THR A 2 -0.67 -17.78 44.43
CA THR A 2 -2.06 -18.07 44.04
C THR A 2 -2.29 -17.33 42.71
N SER A 3 -2.14 -18.04 41.60
CA SER A 3 -2.40 -17.55 40.25
C SER A 3 -3.89 -17.75 39.96
N ILE A 4 -4.63 -16.67 39.64
CA ILE A 4 -6.04 -16.76 39.22
C ILE A 4 -6.08 -16.52 37.72
N SER A 5 -5.96 -17.62 36.96
CA SER A 5 -6.31 -17.63 35.54
C SER A 5 -7.85 -17.63 35.41
N ARG A 6 -8.43 -16.54 34.88
CA ARG A 6 -9.78 -16.56 34.32
C ARG A 6 -9.70 -16.56 32.81
N ILE A 7 -9.91 -17.74 32.23
CA ILE A 7 -10.21 -17.93 30.82
C ILE A 7 -11.64 -17.44 30.60
N ALA A 8 -11.80 -16.29 29.93
CA ALA A 8 -13.08 -15.84 29.40
C ALA A 8 -13.14 -16.21 27.92
N THR A 9 -13.72 -17.38 27.64
CA THR A 9 -14.10 -17.78 26.28
C THR A 9 -15.29 -16.92 25.85
N GLN A 10 -15.06 -15.83 25.12
CA GLN A 10 -16.14 -15.04 24.54
C GLN A 10 -16.29 -15.38 23.06
N ARG A 11 -17.42 -16.03 22.75
CA ARG A 11 -17.92 -16.36 21.42
C ARG A 11 -17.87 -15.15 20.49
N PHE A 12 -17.13 -15.29 19.40
CA PHE A 12 -17.10 -14.35 18.28
C PHE A 12 -18.47 -14.33 17.59
N SER A 13 -19.24 -13.25 17.79
CA SER A 13 -20.43 -12.98 16.98
C SER A 13 -19.98 -12.23 15.72
N ARG A 14 -19.87 -12.97 14.60
CA ARG A 14 -19.72 -12.38 13.27
C ARG A 14 -20.99 -11.61 12.93
N LYS A 15 -20.86 -10.30 12.71
CA LYS A 15 -21.84 -9.51 11.94
C LYS A 15 -21.14 -8.52 11.00
N SER A 16 -20.96 -9.02 9.78
CA SER A 16 -21.02 -8.38 8.47
C SER A 16 -20.58 -6.91 8.31
N SER A 17 -19.40 -6.72 7.72
CA SER A 17 -19.30 -6.01 6.43
C SER A 17 -18.30 -6.74 5.54
N VAL A 18 -18.59 -6.75 4.25
CA VAL A 18 -18.05 -7.65 3.22
C VAL A 18 -16.62 -7.25 2.83
N SER A 19 -15.69 -8.21 3.00
CA SER A 19 -14.42 -8.44 2.28
C SER A 19 -13.84 -7.34 1.36
N THR A 20 -12.80 -6.64 1.84
CA THR A 20 -11.81 -5.93 0.98
C THR A 20 -10.44 -6.61 0.96
N ILE A 21 -10.25 -7.70 1.71
CA ILE A 21 -8.99 -8.49 1.68
C ILE A 21 -8.76 -9.16 0.31
N GLY A 22 -9.79 -9.23 -0.56
CA GLY A 22 -9.69 -9.78 -1.91
C GLY A 22 -9.06 -8.87 -2.98
N GLY A 23 -8.54 -7.68 -2.63
CA GLY A 23 -8.04 -6.69 -3.60
C GLY A 23 -6.51 -6.52 -3.68
N LEU A 24 -5.74 -7.15 -2.79
CA LEU A 24 -4.28 -6.96 -2.78
C LEU A 24 -3.58 -8.05 -3.63
N PRO A 25 -2.64 -7.67 -4.51
CA PRO A 25 -1.82 -8.64 -5.25
C PRO A 25 -1.01 -9.55 -4.31
N GLU A 26 -0.81 -10.81 -4.71
CA GLU A 26 -0.04 -11.80 -3.93
C GLU A 26 1.35 -11.30 -3.49
N PRO A 27 2.13 -10.56 -4.31
CA PRO A 27 3.41 -9.99 -3.88
C PRO A 27 3.33 -9.07 -2.66
N VAL A 28 2.17 -8.45 -2.41
CA VAL A 28 1.94 -7.55 -1.25
C VAL A 28 1.45 -8.34 -0.03
N LEU A 29 0.71 -9.43 -0.24
CA LEU A 29 0.12 -10.21 0.84
C LEU A 29 1.16 -10.87 1.73
N HIS A 30 2.24 -11.42 1.16
CA HIS A 30 3.26 -12.10 1.95
C HIS A 30 4.01 -11.15 2.90
N PRO A 31 4.57 -10.00 2.45
CA PRO A 31 5.18 -9.03 3.35
C PRO A 31 4.25 -8.53 4.45
N LEU A 32 2.98 -8.25 4.15
CA LEU A 32 2.02 -7.79 5.15
C LEU A 32 1.70 -8.86 6.20
N LYS A 33 1.60 -10.13 5.80
CA LYS A 33 1.42 -11.25 6.75
C LYS A 33 2.65 -11.43 7.64
N MET A 34 3.86 -11.29 7.09
CA MET A 34 5.09 -11.34 7.88
C MET A 34 5.18 -10.17 8.84
N TYR A 35 4.85 -8.97 8.37
CA TYR A 35 4.80 -7.77 9.18
C TYR A 35 3.81 -7.91 10.34
N GLN A 36 2.59 -8.39 10.08
CA GLN A 36 1.59 -8.64 11.10
C GLN A 36 2.10 -9.61 12.18
N LYS A 37 2.78 -10.68 11.78
CA LYS A 37 3.39 -11.64 12.73
C LYS A 37 4.52 -11.05 13.54
N MET A 38 5.34 -10.20 12.95
CA MET A 38 6.45 -9.55 13.65
C MET A 38 5.98 -8.48 14.64
N LEU A 39 4.94 -7.73 14.27
CA LEU A 39 4.34 -6.72 15.15
C LEU A 39 3.60 -7.37 16.33
N ASP A 40 2.99 -8.53 16.11
CA ASP A 40 2.22 -9.29 17.11
C ASP A 40 1.27 -8.41 17.94
N ALA A 41 0.52 -7.56 17.23
CA ALA A 41 -0.32 -6.55 17.88
C ALA A 41 -1.37 -7.23 18.77
N PRO A 42 -1.47 -6.84 20.06
CA PRO A 42 -2.34 -7.49 21.04
C PRO A 42 -3.84 -7.28 20.76
N SER A 43 -4.19 -6.26 19.98
CA SER A 43 -5.58 -5.92 19.67
C SER A 43 -5.75 -5.35 18.25
N ALA A 44 -6.96 -5.46 17.71
CA ALA A 44 -7.30 -5.02 16.36
C ALA A 44 -7.40 -3.48 16.22
N SER A 45 -7.30 -2.72 17.32
CA SER A 45 -7.28 -1.26 17.26
C SER A 45 -5.93 -0.69 16.82
N TRP A 46 -4.88 -1.52 16.80
CA TRP A 46 -3.56 -1.07 16.37
C TRP A 46 -3.55 -0.65 14.90
N PRO A 47 -2.89 0.45 14.54
CA PRO A 47 -2.72 0.83 13.15
C PRO A 47 -1.91 -0.26 12.42
N VAL A 48 -2.19 -0.43 11.12
CA VAL A 48 -1.39 -1.33 10.26
C VAL A 48 0.06 -0.86 10.18
N PHE A 49 0.31 0.45 10.21
CA PHE A 49 1.65 1.03 10.23
C PHE A 49 1.80 1.95 11.45
N PRO A 50 2.13 1.40 12.63
CA PRO A 50 2.48 2.18 13.81
C PRO A 50 3.66 3.10 13.58
N SER A 51 3.59 4.29 14.19
CA SER A 51 4.70 5.21 14.28
C SER A 51 5.70 4.74 15.34
N PHE A 52 6.97 4.66 14.96
CA PHE A 52 8.09 4.42 15.88
C PHE A 52 8.86 5.71 16.21
N HIS A 53 8.27 6.88 15.96
CA HIS A 53 8.87 8.15 16.32
C HIS A 53 8.96 8.28 17.84
N HIS A 54 10.19 8.19 18.36
CA HIS A 54 10.45 8.05 19.79
C HIS A 54 9.78 9.13 20.67
N PRO A 55 9.85 10.44 20.37
CA PRO A 55 9.16 11.45 21.18
C PRO A 55 7.65 11.23 21.26
N THR A 56 7.01 10.94 20.13
CA THR A 56 5.56 10.70 20.05
C THR A 56 5.16 9.45 20.81
N LEU A 57 5.93 8.37 20.66
CA LEU A 57 5.64 7.10 21.30
C LEU A 57 5.89 7.17 22.81
N SER A 58 6.97 7.85 23.23
CA SER A 58 7.31 8.07 24.64
C SER A 58 6.20 8.82 25.36
N GLN A 59 5.70 9.91 24.78
CA GLN A 59 4.57 10.66 25.33
C GLN A 59 3.31 9.79 25.42
N ARG A 60 2.98 9.06 24.35
CA ARG A 60 1.80 8.18 24.31
C ARG A 60 1.84 7.12 25.40
N VAL A 61 3.00 6.49 25.61
CA VAL A 61 3.19 5.48 26.67
C VAL A 61 3.08 6.13 28.04
N THR A 62 3.67 7.31 28.26
CA THR A 62 3.60 8.00 29.56
C THR A 62 2.15 8.32 29.90
N ASP A 63 1.45 9.02 29.00
CA ASP A 63 0.06 9.43 29.20
C ASP A 63 -0.86 8.24 29.49
N LYS A 64 -0.65 7.11 28.80
CA LYS A 64 -1.51 5.94 28.93
C LYS A 64 -1.24 5.17 30.22
N LEU A 65 0.01 5.06 30.64
CA LEU A 65 0.37 4.40 31.90
C LEU A 65 0.03 5.27 33.12
N ASP A 66 0.28 6.58 33.06
CA ASP A 66 -0.12 7.53 34.10
C ASP A 66 -1.64 7.48 34.35
N ARG A 67 -2.46 7.51 33.28
CA ARG A 67 -3.92 7.34 33.39
C ARG A 67 -4.36 5.98 33.94
N ARG A 68 -3.49 4.98 33.89
CA ARG A 68 -3.72 3.65 34.49
C ARG A 68 -3.20 3.56 35.93
N GLY A 69 -2.62 4.63 36.46
CA GLY A 69 -2.17 4.75 37.85
C GLY A 69 -0.71 4.38 38.09
N TYR A 70 0.09 4.19 37.03
CA TYR A 70 1.53 3.96 37.18
C TYR A 70 2.26 5.26 37.49
N THR A 71 3.24 5.19 38.38
CA THR A 71 4.10 6.32 38.76
C THR A 71 5.18 6.58 37.71
N ASP A 72 5.72 7.79 37.70
CA ASP A 72 6.85 8.15 36.82
C ASP A 72 8.05 7.22 36.99
N THR A 73 8.33 6.76 38.22
CA THR A 73 9.41 5.81 38.51
C THR A 73 9.13 4.46 37.87
N GLU A 74 7.92 3.90 38.05
CA GLU A 74 7.54 2.62 37.43
C GLU A 74 7.59 2.72 35.90
N ILE A 75 7.08 3.81 35.33
CA ILE A 75 7.12 4.05 33.87
C ILE A 75 8.57 4.12 33.37
N LYS A 76 9.47 4.74 34.11
CA LYS A 76 10.90 4.84 33.76
C LYS A 76 11.60 3.48 33.86
N GLU A 77 11.38 2.74 34.94
CA GLU A 77 11.90 1.38 35.11
C GLU A 77 11.42 0.47 33.98
N MET A 78 10.15 0.56 33.61
CA MET A 78 9.58 -0.20 32.51
C MET A 78 10.28 0.03 31.16
N ARG A 79 10.91 1.19 30.95
CA ARG A 79 11.57 1.55 29.68
C ARG A 79 13.08 1.34 29.70
N THR A 80 13.65 0.91 30.81
CA THR A 80 15.12 0.88 30.98
C THR A 80 15.77 -0.15 30.06
N ASP A 81 15.16 -1.33 29.93
CA ASP A 81 15.71 -2.46 29.14
C ASP A 81 14.80 -2.88 27.98
N ARG A 82 13.86 -2.01 27.58
CA ARG A 82 12.85 -2.31 26.56
C ARG A 82 12.68 -1.14 25.61
N SER A 83 12.47 -1.45 24.33
CA SER A 83 12.00 -0.47 23.36
C SER A 83 10.58 -0.03 23.71
N LEU A 84 10.23 1.19 23.30
CA LEU A 84 8.88 1.72 23.52
C LEU A 84 7.78 0.89 22.85
N ILE A 85 8.09 0.22 21.73
CA ILE A 85 7.11 -0.62 21.04
C ILE A 85 6.85 -1.93 21.81
N GLU A 86 7.87 -2.52 22.44
CA GLU A 86 7.69 -3.67 23.33
C GLU A 86 6.79 -3.32 24.52
N VAL A 87 6.99 -2.14 25.12
CA VAL A 87 6.10 -1.63 26.16
C VAL A 87 4.68 -1.42 25.62
N CYS A 88 4.54 -0.92 24.40
CA CYS A 88 3.22 -0.82 23.77
C CYS A 88 2.55 -2.19 23.62
N VAL A 89 3.25 -3.21 23.14
CA VAL A 89 2.71 -4.56 22.94
C VAL A 89 2.31 -5.19 24.28
N GLU A 90 3.20 -5.16 25.28
CA GLU A 90 2.97 -5.77 26.59
C GLU A 90 1.76 -5.17 27.33
N TYR A 91 1.60 -3.85 27.22
CA TYR A 91 0.53 -3.13 27.93
C TYR A 91 -0.68 -2.82 27.03
N ASP A 92 -0.74 -3.34 25.80
CA ASP A 92 -1.77 -2.99 24.80
C ASP A 92 -2.00 -1.46 24.75
N ILE A 93 -0.92 -0.73 24.49
CA ILE A 93 -0.95 0.72 24.27
C ILE A 93 -0.85 0.95 22.78
N GLU A 94 -1.99 1.26 22.17
CA GLU A 94 -2.06 1.58 20.74
C GLU A 94 -1.13 2.76 20.38
N PRO A 95 -0.08 2.52 19.56
CA PRO A 95 0.76 3.58 19.04
C PRO A 95 -0.01 4.41 18.00
N PRO A 96 0.34 5.69 17.79
CA PRO A 96 -0.22 6.46 16.69
C PRO A 96 0.15 5.84 15.34
N SER A 97 -0.69 6.05 14.32
CA SER A 97 -0.31 5.70 12.94
C SER A 97 0.87 6.56 12.47
N ILE A 98 1.67 6.02 11.55
CA ILE A 98 2.63 6.81 10.78
C ILE A 98 1.90 7.93 10.02
N THR A 99 2.55 9.09 9.90
CA THR A 99 2.05 10.21 9.10
C THR A 99 2.45 10.03 7.63
N THR A 100 1.76 10.72 6.73
CA THR A 100 2.15 10.76 5.30
C THR A 100 3.59 11.22 5.11
N ASP A 101 4.01 12.24 5.89
CA ASP A 101 5.36 12.78 5.83
C ASP A 101 6.42 11.77 6.27
N ALA A 102 6.17 11.04 7.36
CA ALA A 102 7.04 9.95 7.79
C ALA A 102 7.09 8.82 6.76
N GLY A 103 5.96 8.50 6.10
CA GLY A 103 5.93 7.56 4.98
C GLY A 103 6.81 8.00 3.79
N ARG A 104 6.78 9.29 3.44
CA ARG A 104 7.65 9.87 2.40
C ARG A 104 9.13 9.79 2.78
N HIS A 105 9.47 10.12 4.03
CA HIS A 105 10.84 10.00 4.52
C HIS A 105 11.36 8.56 4.45
N VAL A 106 10.53 7.57 4.80
CA VAL A 106 10.90 6.15 4.66
C VAL A 106 11.19 5.79 3.20
N LEU A 107 10.33 6.21 2.27
CA LEU A 107 10.54 5.93 0.85
C LEU A 107 11.80 6.59 0.29
N LYS A 108 12.05 7.85 0.65
CA LYS A 108 13.26 8.57 0.25
C LYS A 108 14.52 7.83 0.71
N ARG A 109 14.60 7.51 2.00
CA ARG A 109 15.71 6.74 2.57
C ARG A 109 15.90 5.39 1.86
N LEU A 110 14.82 4.65 1.59
CA LEU A 110 14.90 3.35 0.92
C LEU A 110 15.35 3.48 -0.55
N CYS A 111 14.96 4.54 -1.26
CA CYS A 111 15.44 4.80 -2.62
C CYS A 111 16.94 5.14 -2.63
N GLU A 112 17.36 5.99 -1.69
CA GLU A 112 18.78 6.32 -1.48
C GLU A 112 19.61 5.07 -1.15
N GLU A 113 19.16 4.25 -0.21
CA GLU A 113 19.82 2.99 0.18
C GLU A 113 19.89 1.96 -0.95
N ALA A 114 18.87 1.93 -1.82
CA ALA A 114 18.80 1.05 -2.97
C ALA A 114 19.56 1.59 -4.20
N GLY A 115 20.05 2.83 -4.16
CA GLY A 115 20.70 3.48 -5.30
C GLY A 115 19.77 3.66 -6.50
N ILE A 116 18.49 3.93 -6.25
CA ILE A 116 17.50 4.15 -7.32
C ILE A 116 17.65 5.60 -7.81
N GLU A 117 18.14 5.76 -9.04
CA GLU A 117 18.16 7.03 -9.75
C GLU A 117 16.90 7.15 -10.64
N LEU A 118 16.29 8.34 -10.65
CA LEU A 118 15.08 8.62 -11.44
C LEU A 118 15.40 9.63 -12.55
N ASP A 119 14.93 9.34 -13.76
CA ASP A 119 15.22 10.14 -14.97
C ASP A 119 14.41 11.46 -15.02
N ASP A 120 13.36 11.58 -14.22
CA ASP A 120 12.41 12.70 -14.23
C ASP A 120 12.78 13.85 -13.27
N GLY A 121 13.94 13.75 -12.62
CA GLY A 121 14.45 14.75 -11.69
C GLY A 121 13.85 14.67 -10.29
N GLU A 122 13.00 13.67 -10.01
CA GLU A 122 12.51 13.40 -8.67
C GLU A 122 13.57 12.68 -7.83
N GLU A 123 13.61 12.99 -6.53
CA GLU A 123 14.64 12.44 -5.63
C GLU A 123 14.33 11.01 -5.16
N TYR A 124 13.08 10.55 -5.29
CA TYR A 124 12.65 9.23 -4.84
C TYR A 124 11.31 8.79 -5.43
N LEU A 125 11.01 7.49 -5.33
CA LEU A 125 9.74 6.92 -5.75
C LEU A 125 8.60 7.42 -4.85
N MET A 126 7.89 8.45 -5.33
CA MET A 126 6.78 9.04 -4.58
C MET A 126 5.53 8.15 -4.56
N PRO A 127 4.72 8.17 -3.48
CA PRO A 127 3.47 7.41 -3.40
C PRO A 127 2.50 7.67 -4.55
N HIS A 128 2.41 8.91 -5.02
CA HIS A 128 1.54 9.22 -6.17
C HIS A 128 2.07 8.63 -7.48
N GLY A 129 3.39 8.49 -7.63
CA GLY A 129 4.03 7.86 -8.78
C GLY A 129 3.73 6.36 -8.79
N ALA A 130 3.86 5.72 -7.63
CA ALA A 130 3.45 4.32 -7.46
C ALA A 130 1.97 4.09 -7.81
N ARG A 131 1.07 4.98 -7.35
CA ARG A 131 -0.36 4.90 -7.70
C ARG A 131 -0.59 5.08 -9.21
N ARG A 132 0.10 6.03 -9.85
CA ARG A 132 0.00 6.27 -11.30
C ARG A 132 0.50 5.08 -12.11
N GLY A 133 1.67 4.55 -11.80
CA GLY A 133 2.22 3.38 -12.49
C GLY A 133 1.32 2.16 -12.37
N ALA A 134 0.79 1.87 -11.17
CA ALA A 134 -0.17 0.79 -10.99
C ALA A 134 -1.47 1.02 -11.78
N GLY A 135 -1.98 2.25 -11.82
CA GLY A 135 -3.16 2.61 -12.59
C GLY A 135 -2.96 2.49 -14.11
N GLU A 136 -1.81 2.93 -14.62
CA GLU A 136 -1.44 2.78 -16.03
C GLU A 136 -1.39 1.30 -16.45
N VAL A 137 -0.76 0.45 -15.63
CA VAL A 137 -0.75 -1.01 -15.86
C VAL A 137 -2.17 -1.57 -15.88
N LEU A 138 -3.04 -1.16 -14.97
CA LEU A 138 -4.43 -1.63 -14.93
C LEU A 138 -5.24 -1.17 -16.15
N VAL A 139 -5.05 0.08 -16.60
CA VAL A 139 -5.71 0.59 -17.80
C VAL A 139 -5.27 -0.17 -19.05
N ARG A 140 -3.96 -0.36 -19.25
CA ARG A 140 -3.42 -1.11 -20.40
C ARG A 140 -3.85 -2.57 -20.42
N THR A 141 -3.91 -3.23 -19.26
CA THR A 141 -4.18 -4.67 -19.19
C THR A 141 -5.67 -5.01 -19.16
N SER A 142 -6.50 -4.12 -18.60
CA SER A 142 -7.90 -4.43 -18.25
C SER A 142 -8.90 -3.37 -18.70
N GLY A 143 -8.45 -2.28 -19.30
CA GLY A 143 -9.27 -1.15 -19.74
C GLY A 143 -9.71 -0.21 -18.59
N HIS A 144 -10.17 0.97 -18.98
CA HIS A 144 -10.56 2.06 -18.07
C HIS A 144 -11.62 1.68 -17.03
N ALA A 145 -12.67 0.95 -17.45
CA ALA A 145 -13.75 0.55 -16.55
C ALA A 145 -13.31 -0.40 -15.42
N ALA A 146 -12.39 -1.33 -15.71
CA ALA A 146 -11.85 -2.25 -14.71
C ALA A 146 -10.85 -1.54 -13.79
N ALA A 147 -9.99 -0.70 -14.35
CA ALA A 147 -9.06 0.14 -13.59
C ALA A 147 -9.79 1.08 -12.63
N ALA A 148 -10.89 1.71 -13.06
CA ALA A 148 -11.72 2.58 -12.24
C ALA A 148 -12.27 1.85 -11.00
N ARG A 149 -12.79 0.63 -11.17
CA ARG A 149 -13.23 -0.21 -10.04
C ARG A 149 -12.08 -0.59 -9.11
N ALA A 150 -10.90 -0.92 -9.65
CA ALA A 150 -9.74 -1.31 -8.84
C ALA A 150 -9.13 -0.12 -8.06
N LEU A 151 -9.18 1.09 -8.62
CA LEU A 151 -8.63 2.31 -8.02
C LEU A 151 -9.64 3.07 -7.16
N ASP A 152 -10.88 2.58 -7.05
CA ASP A 152 -12.01 3.22 -6.39
C ASP A 152 -12.24 4.66 -6.90
N ASN A 153 -12.40 4.80 -8.22
CA ASN A 153 -12.65 6.07 -8.92
C ASN A 153 -13.74 5.91 -10.00
N SER A 154 -14.27 7.02 -10.53
CA SER A 154 -15.14 6.98 -11.70
C SER A 154 -14.33 6.68 -12.97
N GLU A 155 -14.96 6.03 -13.95
CA GLU A 155 -14.33 5.76 -15.24
C GLU A 155 -13.93 7.04 -15.97
N GLU A 156 -14.74 8.10 -15.86
CA GLU A 156 -14.44 9.42 -16.41
C GLU A 156 -13.13 9.99 -15.87
N VAL A 157 -12.93 9.96 -14.54
CA VAL A 157 -11.70 10.43 -13.89
C VAL A 157 -10.49 9.60 -14.30
N VAL A 158 -10.65 8.28 -14.45
CA VAL A 158 -9.56 7.42 -14.95
C VAL A 158 -9.24 7.74 -16.41
N ARG A 159 -10.24 7.90 -17.28
CA ARG A 159 -10.02 8.25 -18.69
C ARG A 159 -9.36 9.61 -18.84
N GLU A 160 -9.72 10.59 -18.02
CA GLU A 160 -9.04 11.88 -17.99
C GLU A 160 -7.55 11.72 -17.62
N HIS A 161 -7.27 11.05 -16.49
CA HIS A 161 -5.91 10.89 -15.97
C HIS A 161 -5.00 10.02 -16.84
N TYR A 162 -5.55 9.06 -17.59
CA TYR A 162 -4.79 8.11 -18.41
C TYR A 162 -5.07 8.24 -19.92
N SER A 163 -5.65 9.36 -20.35
CA SER A 163 -5.98 9.66 -21.76
C SER A 163 -4.82 9.51 -22.75
N HIS A 164 -3.59 9.74 -22.28
CA HIS A 164 -2.38 9.55 -23.08
C HIS A 164 -2.15 8.09 -23.52
N ILE A 165 -2.69 7.11 -22.78
CA ILE A 165 -2.66 5.70 -23.15
C ILE A 165 -3.57 5.45 -24.36
N GLU A 166 -4.79 5.98 -24.36
CA GLU A 166 -5.72 5.85 -25.50
C GLU A 166 -5.11 6.46 -26.78
N ALA A 167 -4.43 7.60 -26.66
CA ALA A 167 -3.78 8.24 -27.81
C ALA A 167 -2.67 7.38 -28.43
N GLY A 168 -1.85 6.73 -27.59
CA GLY A 168 -0.79 5.82 -28.04
C GLY A 168 -1.34 4.54 -28.65
N GLU A 169 -2.26 3.87 -27.97
CA GLU A 169 -2.90 2.64 -28.47
C GLU A 169 -3.67 2.90 -29.78
N LEU A 170 -4.33 4.05 -29.90
CA LEU A 170 -5.02 4.44 -31.14
C LEU A 170 -4.03 4.66 -32.29
N ALA A 171 -2.87 5.28 -32.02
CA ALA A 171 -1.84 5.48 -33.03
C ALA A 171 -1.23 4.15 -33.51
N ASP A 172 -0.97 3.21 -32.59
CA ASP A 172 -0.48 1.88 -32.92
C ASP A 172 -1.50 1.06 -33.72
N GLN A 173 -2.79 1.15 -33.34
CA GLN A 173 -3.89 0.52 -34.09
C GLN A 173 -4.04 1.11 -35.49
N MET A 174 -3.98 2.43 -35.63
CA MET A 174 -4.00 3.09 -36.94
C MET A 174 -2.82 2.66 -37.80
N THR A 175 -1.61 2.63 -37.23
CA THR A 175 -0.39 2.16 -37.91
C THR A 175 -0.57 0.73 -38.42
N SER A 176 -1.05 -0.18 -37.57
CA SER A 176 -1.31 -1.58 -37.93
C SER A 176 -2.35 -1.70 -39.05
N ALA A 177 -3.44 -0.93 -38.97
CA ALA A 177 -4.49 -0.93 -39.99
C ALA A 177 -4.00 -0.42 -41.36
N PHE A 178 -3.13 0.59 -41.37
CA PHE A 178 -2.49 1.06 -42.61
C PHE A 178 -1.56 0.01 -43.21
N GLU A 179 -0.76 -0.67 -42.38
CA GLU A 179 0.13 -1.74 -42.83
C GLU A 179 -0.64 -2.94 -43.43
N GLU A 180 -1.76 -3.33 -42.82
CA GLU A 180 -2.63 -4.40 -43.34
C GLU A 180 -3.27 -4.02 -44.69
N ALA A 181 -3.76 -2.79 -44.82
CA ALA A 181 -4.35 -2.28 -46.05
C ALA A 181 -3.32 -2.24 -47.20
N ASP A 182 -2.09 -1.82 -46.92
CA ASP A 182 -1.00 -1.82 -47.90
C ASP A 182 -0.61 -3.24 -48.34
N GLN A 183 -0.58 -4.21 -47.41
CA GLN A 183 -0.34 -5.63 -47.73
C GLN A 183 -1.46 -6.23 -48.60
N GLN A 184 -2.72 -5.90 -48.33
CA GLN A 184 -3.86 -6.32 -49.16
C GLN A 184 -3.83 -5.68 -50.56
N ASN A 185 -3.44 -4.41 -50.65
CA ASN A 185 -3.33 -3.72 -51.94
C ASN A 185 -2.16 -4.27 -52.77
N ASN A 186 -1.02 -4.56 -52.14
CA ASN A 186 0.15 -5.10 -52.81
C ASN A 186 -0.06 -6.56 -53.26
N SER A 187 -0.75 -7.37 -52.47
CA SER A 187 -1.17 -8.71 -52.88
C SER A 187 -2.13 -8.66 -54.06
N THR A 188 -3.14 -7.78 -54.05
CA THR A 188 -4.09 -7.60 -55.17
C THR A 188 -3.39 -7.16 -56.46
N ARG A 189 -2.41 -6.24 -56.39
CA ARG A 189 -1.62 -5.80 -57.56
C ARG A 189 -0.74 -6.91 -58.14
N ARG A 190 -0.21 -7.80 -57.29
CA ARG A 190 0.61 -8.94 -57.72
C ARG A 190 -0.20 -10.01 -58.47
N TRP A 191 -1.50 -10.13 -58.21
CA TRP A 191 -2.39 -11.01 -58.99
C TRP A 191 -2.79 -10.42 -60.35
N ASN A 192 -2.89 -9.09 -60.47
CA ASN A 192 -3.28 -8.41 -61.71
C ASN A 192 -2.13 -8.16 -62.72
N SER A 193 -0.87 -8.37 -62.32
CA SER A 193 0.31 -8.15 -63.17
C SER A 193 0.90 -9.44 -63.77
N GLY A 194 0.22 -10.58 -63.58
CA GLY A 194 0.61 -11.89 -64.11
C GLY A 194 -0.19 -12.38 -65.32
N VAL A 195 -0.85 -11.49 -66.07
CA VAL A 195 -1.55 -11.81 -67.34
C VAL A 195 -0.84 -11.14 -68.49
#